data_AF-A0A5J6L857-F1
#
_entry.id   AF-A0A5J6L857-F1
#
_cell.length_a   1.000
_cell.length_b   1.000
_cell.length_c   1.000
_cell.angle_alpha   90.00
_cell.angle_beta   90.00
_cell.angle_gamma   90.00
#
_symmetry.space_group_name_H-M   'P 1'
#
loop_
_entity.id
_entity.type
_entity.pdbx_description
1 polymer ?
#
loop_
_entity_poly.entity_id
_entity_poly.type
_entity_poly.pdbx_seq_one_letter_code
_entity_poly.pdbx_strand_id
1 'polypeptide(L)'
;MGVFAATVLTGTAPAPREDTAQSAPTFALASYQVSVQPSEPQEILDARAAMTAAETALAEAATVTNDIAASGVDIGEPDPTVDTAALESAAQRLSDVQALPIPLLPHVTDDVTMHAATVDTRVSQLRGSLDGALARKAEAEAAEKARVEAEAAASAAAAAAAAAAEQPAAAASAPRPAAPLPTGGGSGDNSPAGAQATARGMLGGFGWGDDQFGCLVSLWQKESGWNYQAQNRSSGAYGIPQALPGSKMASAGADWATNAGTQVAWGLGYISGRYGSPCGAWSHSQSVGWY
;
A
#
# COMPACT_ATOMS: atom_id res chain seq x y z
N MET A 1 32.52 -28.82 30.61
CA MET A 1 33.34 -28.48 31.80
C MET A 1 32.42 -27.87 32.83
N GLY A 2 32.30 -28.45 34.02
CA GLY A 2 31.60 -27.83 35.16
C GLY A 2 30.63 -28.79 35.82
N VAL A 3 31.05 -29.33 36.97
CA VAL A 3 30.49 -30.46 37.71
C VAL A 3 30.10 -30.01 39.14
N PHE A 4 29.12 -30.70 39.75
CA PHE A 4 28.69 -30.70 41.18
C PHE A 4 27.93 -29.43 41.68
N ALA A 5 27.01 -29.45 42.65
CA ALA A 5 26.78 -30.35 43.78
C ALA A 5 25.33 -30.30 44.32
N ALA A 6 24.96 -31.32 45.09
CA ALA A 6 23.67 -31.54 45.75
C ALA A 6 23.43 -30.66 46.99
N THR A 7 22.15 -30.46 47.35
CA THR A 7 21.76 -30.26 48.76
C THR A 7 20.35 -30.79 49.01
N VAL A 8 20.25 -31.72 49.97
CA VAL A 8 19.04 -32.31 50.54
C VAL A 8 18.64 -31.51 51.78
N LEU A 9 17.33 -31.36 52.05
CA LEU A 9 16.82 -31.08 53.39
C LEU A 9 15.54 -31.88 53.68
N THR A 10 15.58 -32.58 54.81
CA THR A 10 14.61 -33.51 55.38
C THR A 10 13.78 -32.87 56.50
N GLY A 11 12.55 -33.36 56.71
CA GLY A 11 11.80 -33.29 57.98
C GLY A 11 10.48 -34.06 57.87
N THR A 12 10.35 -35.32 58.34
CA THR A 12 9.88 -35.79 59.68
C THR A 12 8.51 -35.22 60.09
N ALA A 13 7.45 -35.93 60.48
CA ALA A 13 7.04 -37.33 60.81
C ALA A 13 5.48 -37.27 61.02
N PRO A 14 4.70 -38.27 61.53
CA PRO A 14 5.00 -39.64 61.96
C PRO A 14 4.03 -40.75 61.44
N ALA A 15 4.42 -42.01 61.67
CA ALA A 15 3.63 -43.25 61.53
C ALA A 15 2.55 -43.37 62.66
N PRO A 16 1.54 -44.28 62.63
CA PRO A 16 1.73 -45.76 62.63
C PRO A 16 0.61 -46.51 61.82
N ARG A 17 0.50 -47.83 61.63
CA ARG A 17 0.97 -49.07 62.27
C ARG A 17 1.16 -50.13 61.16
N GLU A 18 2.14 -51.00 61.34
CA GLU A 18 2.26 -52.24 60.58
C GLU A 18 1.24 -53.26 61.11
N ASP A 19 0.52 -53.91 60.19
CA ASP A 19 -0.10 -55.20 60.45
C ASP A 19 0.57 -56.20 59.51
N THR A 20 1.25 -57.16 60.11
CA THR A 20 2.07 -58.16 59.42
C THR A 20 1.20 -59.24 58.81
N ALA A 21 1.22 -59.38 57.49
CA ALA A 21 0.86 -60.62 56.82
C ALA A 21 1.84 -60.90 55.68
N GLN A 22 2.76 -61.83 55.93
CA GLN A 22 3.57 -62.47 54.91
C GLN A 22 2.66 -63.10 53.86
N SER A 23 2.77 -62.65 52.62
CA SER A 23 2.27 -63.38 51.45
C SER A 23 3.32 -63.24 50.35
N ALA A 24 3.77 -64.38 49.85
CA ALA A 24 4.82 -64.46 48.84
C ALA A 24 4.48 -63.61 47.61
N PRO A 25 5.46 -62.94 46.97
CA PRO A 25 5.18 -62.22 45.73
C PRO A 25 4.88 -63.23 44.63
N THR A 26 3.60 -63.41 44.32
CA THR A 26 3.15 -63.98 43.06
C THR A 26 3.62 -63.02 41.97
N PHE A 27 4.59 -63.41 41.15
CA PHE A 27 4.89 -62.71 39.90
C PHE A 27 3.68 -62.87 38.97
N ALA A 28 2.76 -61.90 39.02
CA ALA A 28 1.79 -61.72 37.96
C ALA A 28 2.54 -61.18 36.74
N LEU A 29 2.70 -62.01 35.71
CA LEU A 29 3.02 -61.54 34.37
C LEU A 29 1.89 -60.59 33.96
N ALA A 30 2.10 -59.29 34.13
CA ALA A 30 1.25 -58.28 33.54
C ALA A 30 1.38 -58.42 32.03
N SER A 31 0.44 -59.11 31.40
CA SER A 31 0.28 -59.08 29.96
C SER A 31 -0.07 -57.64 29.58
N TYR A 32 0.95 -56.88 29.19
CA TYR A 32 0.76 -55.59 28.53
C TYR A 32 0.12 -55.86 27.18
N GLN A 33 -1.20 -55.85 27.14
CA GLN A 33 -1.94 -55.79 25.89
C GLN A 33 -1.89 -54.34 25.44
N VAL A 34 -0.91 -54.01 24.59
CA VAL A 34 -1.00 -52.78 23.79
C VAL A 34 -2.23 -52.96 22.92
N SER A 35 -3.31 -52.24 23.25
CA SER A 35 -4.44 -52.07 22.34
C SER A 35 -3.91 -51.33 21.11
N VAL A 36 -3.49 -52.07 20.09
CA VAL A 36 -3.28 -51.51 18.75
C VAL A 36 -4.65 -51.04 18.29
N GLN A 37 -4.92 -49.75 18.44
CA GLN A 37 -6.05 -49.12 17.75
C GLN A 37 -5.89 -49.44 16.26
N PRO A 38 -6.94 -49.91 15.56
CA PRO A 38 -6.85 -50.08 14.12
C PRO A 38 -6.54 -48.71 13.53
N SER A 39 -5.32 -48.54 13.00
CA SER A 39 -4.96 -47.37 12.21
C SER A 39 -5.93 -47.27 11.04
N GLU A 40 -6.55 -46.11 10.82
CA GLU A 40 -7.36 -45.90 9.62
C GLU A 40 -6.53 -46.30 8.38
N PRO A 41 -7.13 -47.04 7.42
CA PRO A 41 -6.46 -47.33 6.16
C PRO A 41 -5.95 -46.04 5.53
N GLN A 42 -4.69 -46.01 5.10
CA GLN A 42 -4.06 -44.81 4.49
C GLN A 42 -4.90 -44.25 3.33
N GLU A 43 -5.54 -45.14 2.55
CA GLU A 43 -6.42 -44.80 1.44
C GLU A 43 -7.57 -43.85 1.85
N ILE A 44 -8.08 -43.97 3.08
CA ILE A 44 -9.13 -43.07 3.61
C ILE A 44 -8.56 -41.70 3.97
N LEU A 45 -7.33 -41.66 4.50
CA LEU A 45 -6.65 -40.40 4.79
C LEU A 45 -6.30 -39.65 3.51
N ASP A 46 -5.82 -40.36 2.49
CA ASP A 46 -5.51 -39.82 1.18
C ASP A 46 -6.77 -39.26 0.50
N ALA A 47 -7.89 -40.00 0.57
CA ALA A 47 -9.18 -39.52 0.06
C ALA A 47 -9.65 -38.24 0.75
N ARG A 48 -9.51 -38.12 2.07
CA ARG A 48 -9.85 -36.88 2.81
C ARG A 48 -8.93 -35.73 2.42
N ALA A 49 -7.63 -35.99 2.30
CA ALA A 49 -6.65 -34.98 1.88
C ALA A 49 -6.94 -34.48 0.46
N ALA A 50 -7.31 -35.37 -0.46
CA ALA A 50 -7.70 -35.01 -1.82
C ALA A 50 -8.97 -34.13 -1.85
N MET A 51 -9.97 -34.42 -1.02
CA MET A 51 -11.16 -33.54 -0.90
C MET A 51 -10.79 -32.15 -0.37
N THR A 52 -9.96 -32.05 0.67
CA THR A 52 -9.49 -30.75 1.17
C THR A 52 -8.68 -29.98 0.12
N ALA A 53 -7.85 -30.67 -0.66
CA ALA A 53 -7.12 -30.06 -1.76
C ALA A 53 -8.06 -29.54 -2.85
N ALA A 54 -9.09 -30.30 -3.22
CA ALA A 54 -10.10 -29.87 -4.18
C ALA A 54 -10.86 -28.61 -3.72
N GLU A 55 -11.32 -28.58 -2.46
CA GLU A 55 -12.01 -27.41 -1.89
C GLU A 55 -11.10 -26.16 -1.90
N THR A 56 -9.83 -26.34 -1.56
CA THR A 56 -8.83 -25.26 -1.58
C THR A 56 -8.63 -24.74 -3.01
N ALA A 57 -8.39 -25.63 -3.98
CA ALA A 57 -8.19 -25.26 -5.38
C ALA A 57 -9.40 -24.50 -5.97
N LEU A 58 -10.63 -24.94 -5.65
CA LEU A 58 -11.86 -24.26 -6.06
C LEU A 58 -12.00 -22.85 -5.45
N ALA A 59 -11.69 -22.72 -4.17
CA ALA A 59 -11.71 -21.42 -3.49
C ALA A 59 -10.67 -20.46 -4.09
N GLU A 60 -9.45 -20.95 -4.34
CA GLU A 60 -8.38 -20.16 -4.95
C GLU A 60 -8.68 -19.74 -6.39
N ALA A 61 -9.31 -20.61 -7.18
CA ALA A 61 -9.79 -20.32 -8.52
C ALA A 61 -10.83 -19.19 -8.52
N ALA A 62 -11.77 -19.21 -7.57
CA ALA A 62 -12.75 -18.14 -7.40
C ALA A 62 -12.07 -16.82 -6.98
N THR A 63 -11.12 -16.87 -6.05
CA THR A 63 -10.37 -15.68 -5.59
C THR A 63 -9.61 -15.03 -6.74
N VAL A 64 -8.80 -15.77 -7.50
CA VAL A 64 -8.01 -15.18 -8.60
C VAL A 64 -8.90 -14.57 -9.68
N THR A 65 -10.03 -15.21 -10.00
CA THR A 65 -11.00 -14.69 -10.98
C THR A 65 -11.60 -13.35 -10.50
N ASN A 66 -11.94 -13.25 -9.22
CA ASN A 66 -12.45 -12.02 -8.61
C ASN A 66 -11.38 -10.92 -8.55
N ASP A 67 -10.14 -11.26 -8.21
CA ASP A 67 -9.03 -10.31 -8.13
C ASP A 67 -8.72 -9.71 -9.51
N ILE A 68 -8.72 -10.54 -10.56
CA ILE A 68 -8.56 -10.07 -11.95
C ILE A 68 -9.69 -9.12 -12.31
N ALA A 69 -10.96 -9.47 -12.04
CA ALA A 69 -12.10 -8.62 -12.34
C ALA A 69 -12.05 -7.28 -11.57
N ALA A 70 -11.67 -7.31 -10.29
CA ALA A 70 -11.57 -6.13 -9.44
C ALA A 70 -10.39 -5.22 -9.82
N SER A 71 -9.30 -5.77 -10.34
CA SER A 71 -8.11 -5.02 -10.72
C SER A 71 -8.35 -4.06 -11.89
N GLY A 72 -9.28 -4.40 -12.78
CA GLY A 72 -9.54 -3.65 -14.01
C GLY A 72 -8.33 -3.53 -14.95
N VAL A 73 -7.31 -4.38 -14.80
CA VAL A 73 -6.13 -4.39 -15.67
C VAL A 73 -6.23 -5.48 -16.72
N ASP A 74 -5.71 -5.20 -17.92
CA ASP A 74 -5.55 -6.21 -18.96
C ASP A 74 -4.33 -7.08 -18.64
N ILE A 75 -4.58 -8.36 -18.33
CA ILE A 75 -3.54 -9.33 -17.98
C ILE A 75 -2.93 -10.02 -19.22
N GLY A 76 -3.42 -9.73 -20.43
CA GLY A 76 -2.89 -10.30 -21.69
C GLY A 76 -3.26 -11.77 -21.93
N GLU A 77 -4.23 -12.30 -21.18
CA GLU A 77 -4.77 -13.65 -21.37
C GLU A 77 -6.14 -13.55 -22.06
N PRO A 78 -6.39 -14.30 -23.15
CA PRO A 78 -7.66 -14.22 -23.89
C PRO A 78 -8.85 -14.78 -23.09
N ASP A 79 -8.59 -15.70 -22.16
CA ASP A 79 -9.59 -16.28 -21.27
C ASP A 79 -9.06 -16.27 -19.82
N PRO A 80 -9.34 -15.21 -19.04
CA PRO A 80 -8.88 -15.07 -17.66
C PRO A 80 -9.76 -15.85 -16.67
N THR A 81 -10.32 -16.99 -17.09
CA THR A 81 -11.13 -17.87 -16.25
C THR A 81 -10.37 -19.16 -15.90
N VAL A 82 -10.89 -19.87 -14.91
CA VAL A 82 -10.40 -21.18 -14.47
C VAL A 82 -11.52 -22.20 -14.67
N ASP A 83 -11.29 -23.21 -15.49
CA ASP A 83 -12.24 -24.32 -15.67
C ASP A 83 -12.12 -25.29 -14.48
N THR A 84 -13.17 -25.36 -13.67
CA THR A 84 -13.26 -26.21 -12.47
C THR A 84 -14.15 -27.43 -12.66
N ALA A 85 -14.83 -27.58 -13.80
CA ALA A 85 -15.91 -28.55 -13.97
C ALA A 85 -15.44 -30.01 -13.79
N ALA A 86 -14.22 -30.32 -14.25
CA ALA A 86 -13.63 -31.64 -14.12
C ALA A 86 -13.27 -31.97 -12.66
N LEU A 87 -12.78 -30.99 -11.90
CA LEU A 87 -12.46 -31.14 -10.48
C LEU A 87 -13.73 -31.34 -9.64
N GLU A 88 -14.76 -30.53 -9.87
CA GLU A 88 -16.06 -30.66 -9.20
C GLU A 88 -16.68 -32.05 -9.47
N SER A 89 -16.62 -32.51 -10.72
CA SER A 89 -17.10 -33.84 -11.10
C SER A 89 -16.31 -34.97 -10.42
N ALA A 90 -15.00 -34.83 -10.27
CA ALA A 90 -14.15 -35.82 -9.58
C ALA A 90 -14.42 -35.85 -8.06
N ALA A 91 -14.54 -34.67 -7.43
CA ALA A 91 -14.87 -34.54 -6.02
C ALA A 91 -16.23 -35.14 -5.67
N GLN A 92 -17.22 -34.95 -6.56
CA GLN A 92 -18.54 -35.58 -6.42
C GLN A 92 -18.43 -37.12 -6.49
N ARG A 93 -17.69 -37.67 -7.46
CA ARG A 93 -17.46 -39.13 -7.53
C ARG A 93 -16.80 -39.66 -6.27
N LEU A 94 -15.80 -38.96 -5.73
CA LEU A 94 -15.12 -39.37 -4.50
C LEU A 94 -16.06 -39.36 -3.29
N SER A 95 -16.95 -38.38 -3.22
CA SER A 95 -17.99 -38.29 -2.19
C SER A 95 -19.00 -39.43 -2.29
N ASP A 96 -19.40 -39.81 -3.50
CA ASP A 96 -20.33 -40.92 -3.74
C ASP A 96 -19.70 -42.30 -3.43
N VAL A 97 -18.39 -42.45 -3.66
CA VAL A 97 -17.63 -43.70 -3.37
C VAL A 97 -17.47 -43.94 -1.88
N GLN A 98 -17.48 -42.90 -1.03
CA GLN A 98 -17.51 -43.09 0.44
C GLN A 98 -18.77 -43.83 0.93
N ALA A 99 -19.79 -44.01 0.08
CA ALA A 99 -21.00 -44.79 0.36
C ALA A 99 -21.02 -46.21 -0.25
N LEU A 100 -19.98 -46.64 -0.99
CA LEU A 100 -19.88 -47.90 -1.76
C LEU A 100 -18.46 -48.54 -1.66
N PRO A 101 -18.18 -49.78 -2.14
CA PRO A 101 -17.07 -50.58 -1.61
C PRO A 101 -15.65 -50.08 -1.94
N ILE A 102 -14.73 -50.36 -1.01
CA ILE A 102 -13.34 -49.86 -0.88
C ILE A 102 -12.40 -49.99 -2.11
N PRO A 103 -12.44 -51.01 -2.99
CA PRO A 103 -11.38 -51.21 -3.99
C PRO A 103 -11.30 -50.14 -5.10
N LEU A 104 -12.29 -49.26 -5.23
CA LEU A 104 -12.28 -48.16 -6.21
C LEU A 104 -11.68 -46.85 -5.66
N LEU A 105 -11.45 -46.76 -4.35
CA LEU A 105 -11.07 -45.52 -3.68
C LEU A 105 -9.77 -44.90 -4.24
N PRO A 106 -8.66 -45.65 -4.44
CA PRO A 106 -7.40 -45.05 -4.87
C PRO A 106 -7.49 -44.35 -6.23
N HIS A 107 -8.16 -44.97 -7.21
CA HIS A 107 -8.29 -44.40 -8.55
C HIS A 107 -9.10 -43.10 -8.56
N VAL A 108 -10.15 -43.02 -7.74
CA VAL A 108 -11.00 -41.81 -7.67
C VAL A 108 -10.30 -40.70 -6.87
N THR A 109 -9.49 -41.07 -5.87
CA THR A 109 -8.61 -40.13 -5.17
C THR A 109 -7.56 -39.54 -6.10
N ASP A 110 -6.90 -40.36 -6.93
CA ASP A 110 -5.90 -39.91 -7.91
C ASP A 110 -6.51 -38.91 -8.92
N ASP A 111 -7.72 -39.18 -9.42
CA ASP A 111 -8.47 -38.26 -10.30
C ASP A 111 -8.64 -36.88 -9.68
N VAL A 112 -9.05 -36.82 -8.40
CA VAL A 112 -9.25 -35.56 -7.68
C VAL A 112 -7.93 -34.81 -7.53
N THR A 113 -6.87 -35.49 -7.10
CA THR A 113 -5.55 -34.88 -6.92
C THR A 113 -5.01 -34.33 -8.25
N MET A 114 -5.18 -35.05 -9.36
CA MET A 114 -4.75 -34.61 -10.69
C MET A 114 -5.50 -33.36 -11.17
N HIS A 115 -6.82 -33.33 -11.00
CA HIS A 115 -7.62 -32.16 -11.39
C HIS A 115 -7.36 -30.95 -10.48
N ALA A 116 -7.14 -31.16 -9.17
CA ALA A 116 -6.76 -30.10 -8.25
C ALA A 116 -5.42 -29.46 -8.68
N ALA A 117 -4.41 -30.27 -8.97
CA ALA A 117 -3.11 -29.78 -9.45
C ALA A 117 -3.21 -29.01 -10.79
N THR A 118 -4.15 -29.40 -11.66
CA THR A 118 -4.41 -28.69 -12.93
C THR A 118 -4.99 -27.29 -12.66
N VAL A 119 -5.97 -27.21 -11.76
CA VAL A 119 -6.56 -25.94 -11.31
C VAL A 119 -5.50 -25.05 -10.65
N ASP A 120 -4.70 -25.59 -9.73
CA ASP A 120 -3.65 -24.85 -9.04
C ASP A 120 -2.60 -24.27 -10.00
N THR A 121 -2.24 -25.03 -11.05
CA THR A 121 -1.34 -24.57 -12.10
C THR A 121 -1.92 -23.38 -12.84
N ARG A 122 -3.21 -23.43 -13.23
CA ARG A 122 -3.88 -22.32 -13.92
C ARG A 122 -4.02 -21.11 -13.00
N VAL A 123 -4.37 -21.30 -11.73
CA VAL A 123 -4.43 -20.23 -10.73
C VAL A 123 -3.07 -19.53 -10.58
N SER A 124 -1.99 -20.30 -10.47
CA SER A 124 -0.64 -19.75 -10.35
C SER A 124 -0.21 -18.96 -11.58
N GLN A 125 -0.54 -19.44 -12.78
CA GLN A 125 -0.31 -18.71 -14.02
C GLN A 125 -1.07 -17.37 -14.03
N LEU A 126 -2.37 -17.40 -13.70
CA LEU A 126 -3.21 -16.20 -13.68
C LEU A 126 -2.75 -15.17 -12.65
N ARG A 127 -2.36 -15.60 -11.44
CA ARG A 127 -1.76 -14.71 -10.42
C ARG A 127 -0.47 -14.06 -10.94
N GLY A 128 0.42 -14.84 -11.56
CA GLY A 128 1.64 -14.30 -12.16
C GLY A 128 1.37 -13.27 -13.28
N SER A 129 0.37 -13.53 -14.13
CA SER A 129 -0.05 -12.59 -15.18
C SER A 129 -0.65 -11.31 -14.59
N LEU A 130 -1.47 -11.42 -13.53
CA LEU A 130 -2.04 -10.28 -12.81
C LEU A 130 -0.94 -9.42 -12.16
N ASP A 131 -0.03 -10.04 -11.41
CA ASP A 131 1.09 -9.35 -10.76
C ASP A 131 1.97 -8.63 -11.79
N GLY A 132 2.26 -9.31 -12.90
CA GLY A 132 3.01 -8.72 -14.01
C GLY A 132 2.27 -7.53 -14.65
N ALA A 133 0.94 -7.60 -14.80
CA ALA A 133 0.14 -6.51 -15.34
C ALA A 133 0.08 -5.30 -14.39
N LEU A 134 -0.08 -5.54 -13.09
CA LEU A 134 -0.04 -4.49 -12.06
C LEU A 134 1.34 -3.81 -12.01
N ALA A 135 2.43 -4.58 -12.11
CA ALA A 135 3.78 -4.03 -12.18
C ALA A 135 3.97 -3.14 -13.42
N ARG A 136 3.56 -3.60 -14.61
CA ARG A 136 3.62 -2.80 -15.84
C ARG A 136 2.80 -1.51 -15.74
N LYS A 137 1.63 -1.56 -15.12
CA LYS A 137 0.80 -0.36 -14.88
C LYS A 137 1.53 0.63 -13.96
N ALA A 138 2.09 0.15 -12.84
CA ALA A 138 2.84 0.99 -11.91
C ALA A 138 4.08 1.62 -12.58
N GLU A 139 4.79 0.86 -13.41
CA GLU A 139 5.92 1.37 -14.21
C GLU A 139 5.48 2.42 -15.22
N ALA A 140 4.37 2.21 -15.93
CA ALA A 140 3.83 3.17 -16.88
C ALA A 140 3.37 4.47 -16.20
N GLU A 141 2.70 4.38 -15.04
CA GLU A 141 2.32 5.54 -14.23
C GLU A 141 3.55 6.29 -13.69
N ALA A 142 4.59 5.58 -13.27
CA ALA A 142 5.85 6.17 -12.84
C ALA A 142 6.59 6.86 -14.00
N ALA A 143 6.62 6.23 -15.19
CA ALA A 143 7.22 6.80 -16.39
C ALA A 143 6.46 8.02 -16.89
N GLU A 144 5.12 8.00 -16.85
CA GLU A 144 4.27 9.15 -17.14
C GLU A 144 4.58 10.31 -16.20
N LYS A 145 4.58 10.04 -14.89
CA LYS A 145 4.93 11.05 -13.88
C LYS A 145 6.32 11.63 -14.11
N ALA A 146 7.31 10.78 -14.36
CA ALA A 146 8.67 11.22 -14.66
C ALA A 146 8.74 12.05 -15.95
N ARG A 147 7.96 11.72 -16.99
CA ARG A 147 7.88 12.51 -18.23
C ARG A 147 7.26 13.88 -17.96
N VAL A 148 6.16 13.94 -17.23
CA VAL A 148 5.52 15.21 -16.86
C VAL A 148 6.46 16.08 -16.03
N GLU A 149 7.19 15.48 -15.08
CA GLU A 149 8.21 16.19 -14.29
C GLU A 149 9.39 16.67 -15.15
N ALA A 150 9.86 15.86 -16.10
CA ALA A 150 10.93 16.23 -17.02
C ALA A 150 10.51 17.34 -17.99
N GLU A 151 9.29 17.32 -18.50
CA GLU A 151 8.73 18.38 -19.35
C GLU A 151 8.53 19.68 -18.57
N ALA A 152 8.04 19.59 -17.32
CA ALA A 152 7.96 20.73 -16.42
C ALA A 152 9.35 21.31 -16.10
N ALA A 153 10.36 20.46 -15.89
CA ALA A 153 11.74 20.91 -15.68
C ALA A 153 12.35 21.55 -16.94
N ALA A 154 12.11 20.97 -18.12
CA ALA A 154 12.60 21.50 -19.39
C ALA A 154 11.96 22.84 -19.74
N SER A 155 10.65 22.98 -19.56
CA SER A 155 9.94 24.25 -19.74
C SER A 155 10.39 25.31 -18.73
N ALA A 156 10.63 24.94 -17.47
CA ALA A 156 11.22 25.85 -16.47
C ALA A 156 12.64 26.29 -16.85
N ALA A 157 13.49 25.39 -17.34
CA ALA A 157 14.83 25.72 -17.80
C ALA A 157 14.83 26.63 -19.03
N ALA A 158 13.92 26.40 -19.99
CA ALA A 158 13.74 27.26 -21.16
C ALA A 158 13.26 28.67 -20.77
N ALA A 159 12.31 28.77 -19.83
CA ALA A 159 11.85 30.05 -19.29
C ALA A 159 12.97 30.80 -18.56
N ALA A 160 13.78 30.10 -17.76
CA ALA A 160 14.93 30.69 -17.07
C ALA A 160 16.01 31.19 -18.04
N ALA A 161 16.30 30.44 -19.12
CA ALA A 161 17.24 30.85 -20.15
C ALA A 161 16.76 32.09 -20.93
N ALA A 162 15.46 32.17 -21.23
CA ALA A 162 14.86 33.35 -21.85
C ALA A 162 14.94 34.58 -20.93
N ALA A 163 14.62 34.43 -19.64
CA ALA A 163 14.72 35.51 -18.66
C ALA A 163 16.17 35.99 -18.45
N ALA A 164 17.15 35.08 -18.49
CA ALA A 164 18.57 35.43 -18.39
C ALA A 164 19.10 36.18 -19.62
N ALA A 165 18.52 35.98 -20.81
CA ALA A 165 18.86 36.72 -22.02
C ALA A 165 18.28 38.15 -22.05
N GLU A 166 17.25 38.43 -21.24
CA GLU A 166 16.57 39.74 -21.18
C GLU A 166 17.03 40.66 -20.02
N GLN A 167 17.89 40.24 -19.10
CA GLN A 167 18.37 41.12 -18.04
C GLN A 167 19.68 41.86 -18.37
N PRO A 168 19.70 43.21 -18.43
CA PRO A 168 20.90 43.97 -18.10
C PRO A 168 21.18 43.84 -16.60
N ALA A 169 22.46 43.76 -16.23
CA ALA A 169 22.92 43.61 -14.86
C ALA A 169 22.35 44.71 -13.94
N ALA A 170 21.50 44.32 -12.98
CA ALA A 170 21.07 45.17 -11.87
C ALA A 170 21.30 44.45 -10.54
N ALA A 171 22.03 45.14 -9.68
CA ALA A 171 22.71 44.64 -8.50
C ALA A 171 21.82 44.33 -7.29
N ALA A 172 22.42 43.55 -6.39
CA ALA A 172 22.16 43.35 -4.96
C ALA A 172 21.16 44.30 -4.26
N SER A 173 20.30 43.74 -3.39
CA SER A 173 19.84 44.40 -2.14
C SER A 173 19.10 43.45 -1.17
N ALA A 174 19.32 43.75 0.11
CA ALA A 174 18.86 43.20 1.40
C ALA A 174 17.36 42.84 1.56
N PRO A 175 16.99 42.06 2.62
CA PRO A 175 15.61 41.62 2.87
C PRO A 175 14.67 42.81 3.08
N ARG A 176 13.62 42.87 2.26
CA ARG A 176 12.54 43.86 2.36
C ARG A 176 11.47 43.40 3.36
N PRO A 177 10.81 44.33 4.08
CA PRO A 177 9.64 44.01 4.89
C PRO A 177 8.49 43.50 4.00
N ALA A 178 7.74 42.51 4.51
CA ALA A 178 6.63 41.87 3.82
C ALA A 178 5.66 42.91 3.23
N ALA A 179 5.43 42.83 1.92
CA ALA A 179 4.46 43.69 1.24
C ALA A 179 3.06 43.50 1.85
N PRO A 180 2.21 44.54 1.87
CA PRO A 180 0.82 44.41 2.30
C PRO A 180 0.13 43.32 1.47
N LEU A 181 -0.46 42.33 2.13
CA LEU A 181 -1.20 41.25 1.47
C LEU A 181 -2.34 41.88 0.65
N PRO A 182 -2.44 41.61 -0.66
CA PRO A 182 -3.64 41.97 -1.41
C PRO A 182 -4.81 41.18 -0.83
N THR A 183 -5.71 41.86 -0.14
CA THR A 183 -7.02 41.30 0.22
C THR A 183 -7.87 41.40 -1.04
N GLY A 184 -7.92 40.34 -1.83
CA GLY A 184 -8.56 40.34 -3.13
C GLY A 184 -9.11 38.97 -3.44
N GLY A 185 -10.42 38.82 -3.21
CA GLY A 185 -11.17 37.63 -3.62
C GLY A 185 -10.97 37.39 -5.12
N GLY A 186 -10.27 36.30 -5.44
CA GLY A 186 -10.22 35.78 -6.81
C GLY A 186 -11.63 35.41 -7.28
N SER A 187 -11.77 35.16 -8.58
CA SER A 187 -13.04 34.98 -9.32
C SER A 187 -13.99 33.87 -8.84
N GLY A 188 -13.80 33.29 -7.65
CA GLY A 188 -14.53 32.15 -7.12
C GLY A 188 -14.21 30.83 -7.81
N ASP A 189 -13.32 30.86 -8.82
CA ASP A 189 -12.89 29.69 -9.55
C ASP A 189 -11.79 28.95 -8.78
N ASN A 190 -12.20 27.86 -8.14
CA ASN A 190 -11.34 26.97 -7.36
C ASN A 190 -10.63 25.91 -8.20
N SER A 191 -10.79 25.91 -9.53
CA SER A 191 -10.05 25.00 -10.40
C SER A 191 -8.54 25.32 -10.36
N PRO A 192 -7.67 24.33 -10.63
CA PRO A 192 -6.23 24.56 -10.79
C PRO A 192 -5.91 25.70 -11.78
N ALA A 193 -6.64 25.77 -12.90
CA ALA A 193 -6.47 26.82 -13.90
C ALA A 193 -6.90 28.20 -13.37
N GLY A 194 -8.04 28.27 -12.67
CA GLY A 194 -8.51 29.51 -12.03
C GLY A 194 -7.56 30.01 -10.94
N ALA A 195 -7.01 29.10 -10.15
CA ALA A 195 -6.00 29.40 -9.14
C ALA A 195 -4.70 29.94 -9.76
N GLN A 196 -4.23 29.32 -10.85
CA GLN A 196 -3.06 29.78 -11.62
C GLN A 196 -3.30 31.17 -12.22
N ALA A 197 -4.46 31.40 -12.84
CA ALA A 197 -4.82 32.71 -13.39
C ALA A 197 -4.87 33.79 -12.30
N THR A 198 -5.45 33.47 -11.14
CA THR A 198 -5.48 34.36 -9.96
C THR A 198 -4.07 34.67 -9.48
N ALA A 199 -3.21 33.66 -9.35
CA ALA A 199 -1.82 33.83 -8.94
C ALA A 199 -1.05 34.73 -9.89
N ARG A 200 -1.21 34.53 -11.20
CA ARG A 200 -0.57 35.37 -12.23
C ARG A 200 -1.00 36.83 -12.11
N GLY A 201 -2.29 37.09 -11.92
CA GLY A 201 -2.83 38.45 -11.73
C GLY A 201 -2.32 39.14 -10.47
N MET A 202 -1.92 38.39 -9.44
CA MET A 202 -1.42 38.94 -8.18
C MET A 202 0.08 39.23 -8.17
N LEU A 203 0.88 38.65 -9.08
CA LEU A 203 2.36 38.78 -9.07
C LEU A 203 2.84 40.23 -9.07
N GLY A 204 2.23 41.08 -9.89
CA GLY A 204 2.60 42.49 -10.00
C GLY A 204 2.46 43.26 -8.68
N GLY A 205 1.50 42.86 -7.83
CA GLY A 205 1.31 43.44 -6.49
C GLY A 205 2.48 43.16 -5.53
N PHE A 206 3.27 42.11 -5.80
CA PHE A 206 4.48 41.77 -5.04
C PHE A 206 5.76 42.31 -5.69
N GLY A 207 5.64 43.06 -6.79
CA GLY A 207 6.77 43.56 -7.56
C GLY A 207 7.46 42.49 -8.42
N TRP A 208 6.76 41.39 -8.70
CA TRP A 208 7.25 40.30 -9.56
C TRP A 208 6.67 40.42 -10.96
N GLY A 209 7.51 40.16 -11.96
CA GLY A 209 7.08 40.00 -13.33
C GLY A 209 6.61 38.57 -13.63
N ASP A 210 6.13 38.38 -14.86
CA ASP A 210 5.72 37.07 -15.36
C ASP A 210 6.85 36.04 -15.37
N ASP A 211 8.11 36.48 -15.31
CA ASP A 211 9.31 35.64 -15.18
C ASP A 211 9.30 34.77 -13.91
N GLN A 212 8.59 35.21 -12.86
CA GLN A 212 8.44 34.44 -11.62
C GLN A 212 7.34 33.37 -11.69
N PHE A 213 6.41 33.48 -12.64
CA PHE A 213 5.21 32.65 -12.66
C PHE A 213 5.53 31.18 -12.92
N GLY A 214 6.49 30.89 -13.81
CA GLY A 214 6.90 29.51 -14.10
C GLY A 214 7.40 28.77 -12.85
N CYS A 215 8.25 29.43 -12.04
CA CYS A 215 8.73 28.88 -10.78
C CYS A 215 7.60 28.62 -9.78
N LEU A 216 6.61 29.52 -9.72
CA LEU A 216 5.43 29.36 -8.87
C LEU A 216 4.59 28.15 -9.29
N VAL A 217 4.40 27.97 -10.60
CA VAL A 217 3.70 26.81 -11.17
C VAL A 217 4.38 25.52 -10.78
N SER A 218 5.69 25.39 -11.01
CA SER A 218 6.44 24.18 -10.62
C SER A 218 6.38 23.93 -9.11
N LEU A 219 6.54 24.99 -8.30
CA LEU A 219 6.49 24.89 -6.85
C LEU A 219 5.15 24.34 -6.37
N TRP A 220 4.04 25.03 -6.64
CA TRP A 220 2.74 24.58 -6.14
C TRP A 220 2.17 23.36 -6.84
N GLN A 221 2.66 23.04 -8.05
CA GLN A 221 2.40 21.74 -8.67
C GLN A 221 3.00 20.59 -7.85
N LYS A 222 4.25 20.73 -7.40
CA LYS A 222 4.91 19.73 -6.53
C LYS A 222 4.21 19.61 -5.17
N GLU A 223 3.75 20.72 -4.60
CA GLU A 223 3.16 20.75 -3.26
C GLU A 223 1.75 20.14 -3.22
N SER A 224 0.88 20.50 -4.16
CA SER A 224 -0.55 20.16 -4.07
C SER A 224 -1.19 19.83 -5.41
N GLY A 225 -0.47 19.94 -6.53
CA GLY A 225 -1.07 19.93 -7.86
C GLY A 225 -2.08 21.05 -8.06
N TRP A 226 -1.88 22.21 -7.41
CA TRP A 226 -2.80 23.34 -7.41
C TRP A 226 -4.19 23.03 -6.82
N ASN A 227 -4.34 21.94 -6.05
CA ASN A 227 -5.60 21.59 -5.41
C ASN A 227 -5.78 22.30 -4.07
N TYR A 228 -6.78 23.18 -3.97
CA TYR A 228 -7.12 23.92 -2.75
C TYR A 228 -7.58 23.05 -1.58
N GLN A 229 -7.96 21.79 -1.85
CA GLN A 229 -8.36 20.81 -0.83
C GLN A 229 -7.25 19.79 -0.53
N ALA A 230 -6.05 19.93 -1.13
CA ALA A 230 -4.95 19.01 -0.87
C ALA A 230 -4.60 19.01 0.62
N GLN A 231 -4.66 17.84 1.25
CA GLN A 231 -4.29 17.67 2.65
C GLN A 231 -3.34 16.50 2.81
N ASN A 232 -2.18 16.76 3.42
CA ASN A 232 -1.28 15.71 3.83
C ASN A 232 -1.76 15.11 5.17
N ARG A 233 -2.19 13.85 5.16
CA ARG A 233 -2.73 13.16 6.35
C ARG A 233 -1.72 13.02 7.50
N SER A 234 -0.42 12.96 7.18
CA SER A 234 0.64 12.76 8.18
C SER A 234 1.05 14.06 8.86
N SER A 235 1.23 15.14 8.09
CA SER A 235 1.69 16.43 8.62
C SER A 235 0.57 17.43 8.94
N GLY A 236 -0.60 17.28 8.32
CA GLY A 236 -1.70 18.25 8.41
C GLY A 236 -1.53 19.49 7.52
N ALA A 237 -0.53 19.51 6.64
CA ALA A 237 -0.36 20.58 5.64
C ALA A 237 -1.58 20.65 4.71
N TYR A 238 -2.02 21.87 4.39
CA TYR A 238 -3.30 22.09 3.70
C TYR A 238 -3.21 23.12 2.57
N GLY A 239 -3.97 22.85 1.51
CA GLY A 239 -4.25 23.78 0.42
C GLY A 239 -3.14 23.87 -0.63
N ILE A 240 -3.31 24.81 -1.55
CA ILE A 240 -2.39 25.08 -2.66
C ILE A 240 -0.94 25.23 -2.18
N PRO A 241 -0.64 26.09 -1.18
CA PRO A 241 0.73 26.29 -0.73
C PRO A 241 1.20 25.24 0.29
N GLN A 242 0.38 24.24 0.65
CA GLN A 242 0.65 23.27 1.72
C GLN A 242 1.01 23.93 3.06
N ALA A 243 0.18 24.87 3.52
CA ALA A 243 0.43 25.61 4.76
C ALA A 243 0.30 24.73 6.01
N LEU A 244 1.24 24.88 6.96
CA LEU A 244 1.25 24.16 8.23
C LEU A 244 1.28 25.10 9.47
N PRO A 245 0.23 25.13 10.30
CA PRO A 245 -1.12 24.62 10.02
C PRO A 245 -1.85 25.48 8.97
N GLY A 246 -2.82 24.87 8.26
CA GLY A 246 -3.62 25.55 7.24
C GLY A 246 -4.33 26.82 7.74
N SER A 247 -4.69 26.87 9.02
CA SER A 247 -5.33 28.03 9.66
C SER A 247 -4.53 29.33 9.60
N LYS A 248 -3.22 29.27 9.31
CA LYS A 248 -2.40 30.47 9.05
C LYS A 248 -2.92 31.28 7.86
N MET A 249 -3.59 30.62 6.90
CA MET A 249 -4.17 31.29 5.73
C MET A 249 -5.34 32.22 6.09
N ALA A 250 -5.88 32.14 7.30
CA ALA A 250 -6.91 33.06 7.80
C ALA A 250 -6.47 34.53 7.80
N SER A 251 -5.17 34.81 7.79
CA SER A 251 -4.66 36.18 7.68
C SER A 251 -4.87 36.82 6.30
N ALA A 252 -5.11 36.01 5.26
CA ALA A 252 -5.44 36.50 3.93
C ALA A 252 -6.96 36.60 3.69
N GLY A 253 -7.77 35.82 4.42
CA GLY A 253 -9.22 35.84 4.34
C GLY A 253 -9.87 34.76 5.21
N ALA A 254 -11.06 35.04 5.74
CA ALA A 254 -11.80 34.09 6.59
C ALA A 254 -12.27 32.82 5.84
N ASP A 255 -12.36 32.90 4.52
CA ASP A 255 -12.79 31.85 3.60
C ASP A 255 -11.64 30.96 3.07
N TRP A 256 -10.45 31.05 3.67
CA TRP A 256 -9.22 30.36 3.24
C TRP A 256 -9.38 28.85 3.00
N ALA A 257 -10.26 28.18 3.75
CA ALA A 257 -10.46 26.74 3.63
C ALA A 257 -11.19 26.36 2.33
N THR A 258 -11.94 27.28 1.72
CA THR A 258 -12.82 26.99 0.58
C THR A 258 -12.57 27.88 -0.63
N ASN A 259 -11.60 28.79 -0.56
CA ASN A 259 -11.29 29.75 -1.62
C ASN A 259 -9.82 29.66 -2.04
N ALA A 260 -9.58 29.15 -3.25
CA ALA A 260 -8.26 29.03 -3.85
C ALA A 260 -7.56 30.39 -3.97
N GLY A 261 -8.29 31.46 -4.30
CA GLY A 261 -7.73 32.81 -4.38
C GLY A 261 -7.18 33.30 -3.03
N THR A 262 -7.86 33.00 -1.93
CA THR A 262 -7.39 33.32 -0.58
C THR A 262 -6.11 32.54 -0.23
N GLN A 263 -6.04 31.26 -0.60
CA GLN A 263 -4.84 30.44 -0.41
C GLN A 263 -3.66 30.95 -1.24
N VAL A 264 -3.91 31.34 -2.50
CA VAL A 264 -2.94 31.95 -3.40
C VAL A 264 -2.39 33.25 -2.81
N ALA A 265 -3.27 34.16 -2.37
CA ALA A 265 -2.86 35.44 -1.78
C ALA A 265 -1.96 35.25 -0.56
N TRP A 266 -2.33 34.32 0.33
CA TRP A 266 -1.49 33.96 1.47
C TRP A 266 -0.13 33.37 1.05
N GLY A 267 -0.15 32.41 0.13
CA GLY A 267 1.04 31.72 -0.33
C GLY A 267 2.05 32.67 -1.01
N LEU A 268 1.57 33.61 -1.83
CA LEU A 268 2.41 34.64 -2.42
C LEU A 268 3.02 35.55 -1.35
N GLY A 269 2.25 35.94 -0.34
CA GLY A 269 2.77 36.69 0.80
C GLY A 269 3.85 35.95 1.58
N TYR A 270 3.66 34.65 1.82
CA TYR A 270 4.64 33.79 2.47
C TYR A 270 5.94 33.69 1.65
N ILE A 271 5.82 33.46 0.35
CA ILE A 271 6.96 33.43 -0.58
C ILE A 271 7.72 34.75 -0.56
N SER A 272 7.02 35.87 -0.61
CA SER A 272 7.63 37.20 -0.53
C SER A 272 8.40 37.41 0.77
N GLY A 273 7.80 37.08 1.91
CA GLY A 273 8.41 37.31 3.21
C GLY A 273 9.59 36.38 3.53
N ARG A 274 9.61 35.15 2.99
CA ARG A 274 10.61 34.14 3.36
C ARG A 274 11.65 33.85 2.30
N TYR A 275 11.27 33.94 1.03
CA TYR A 275 12.11 33.58 -0.10
C TYR A 275 12.42 34.76 -1.01
N GLY A 276 11.75 35.90 -0.81
CA GLY A 276 11.88 37.10 -1.63
C GLY A 276 11.15 37.01 -2.97
N SER A 277 11.16 35.84 -3.63
CA SER A 277 10.45 35.61 -4.89
C SER A 277 10.06 34.13 -5.11
N PRO A 278 9.10 33.84 -6.00
CA PRO A 278 8.74 32.48 -6.36
C PRO A 278 9.92 31.64 -6.87
N CYS A 279 10.82 32.21 -7.67
CA CYS A 279 12.01 31.48 -8.10
C CYS A 279 13.01 31.24 -6.96
N GLY A 280 13.13 32.17 -6.01
CA GLY A 280 13.88 31.92 -4.77
C GLY A 280 13.31 30.74 -3.96
N ALA A 281 11.99 30.68 -3.83
CA ALA A 281 11.31 29.59 -3.14
C ALA A 281 11.47 28.25 -3.85
N TRP A 282 11.35 28.23 -5.18
CA TRP A 282 11.54 27.03 -5.98
C TRP A 282 12.97 26.48 -5.91
N SER A 283 13.98 27.36 -5.99
CA SER A 283 15.38 26.96 -5.79
C SER A 283 15.61 26.33 -4.42
N HIS A 284 15.03 26.92 -3.37
CA HIS A 284 15.07 26.35 -2.03
C HIS A 284 14.40 24.96 -1.97
N SER A 285 13.19 24.82 -2.51
CA SER A 285 12.44 23.55 -2.54
C SER A 285 13.17 22.43 -3.28
N GLN A 286 13.91 22.75 -4.33
CA GLN A 286 14.73 21.77 -5.04
C GLN A 286 15.95 21.30 -4.22
N SER A 287 16.52 22.17 -3.38
CA SER A 287 17.70 21.84 -2.58
C SER A 287 17.39 21.14 -1.25
N VAL A 288 16.32 21.55 -0.56
CA VAL A 288 15.99 21.08 0.81
C VAL A 288 14.77 20.14 0.82
N GLY A 289 14.03 20.08 -0.29
CA GLY A 289 12.83 19.24 -0.42
C GLY A 289 11.53 19.94 0.02
N TRP A 290 11.61 21.09 0.71
CA TRP A 290 10.48 21.88 1.21
C TRP A 290 10.72 23.39 1.04
N TYR A 291 9.66 24.19 1.22
CA TYR A 291 9.68 25.66 1.32
C TYR A 291 8.66 26.13 2.37
#